data_AF-A0A7J9FV85-F1
#
_entry.id   AF-A0A7J9FV85-F1
#
_cell.length_a   1.000
_cell.length_b   1.000
_cell.length_c   1.000
_cell.angle_alpha   90.00
_cell.angle_beta   90.00
_cell.angle_gamma   90.00
#
_symmetry.space_group_name_H-M   'P 1'
#
loop_
_entity.id
_entity.type
_entity.pdbx_description
1 polymer ?
#
loop_
_entity_poly.entity_id
_entity_poly.type
_entity_poly.pdbx_seq_one_letter_code
_entity_poly.pdbx_strand_id
1 'polypeptide(L)'
;MYRVFKSLWYTKEEVDFFALKEGVLIVRFGYQEDRRRILNHKPWLFDRCLFSMLPFEKGKDIESYELWWLPFWLRIYNIPLKLMDRQTALDVGNTMGELLAINWKDRNGGGLNLLGSKLK
;
A
#
# COMPACT_ATOMS: atom_id res chain seq x y z
N MET A 1 -0.42 -8.91 -16.67
CA MET A 1 -0.32 -8.91 -15.19
C MET A 1 0.92 -9.67 -14.69
N TYR A 2 1.01 -11.00 -14.86
CA TYR A 2 2.13 -11.84 -14.37
C TYR A 2 3.54 -11.28 -14.69
N ARG A 3 3.82 -10.98 -15.97
CA ARG A 3 5.15 -10.51 -16.40
C ARG A 3 5.57 -9.21 -15.70
N VAL A 4 4.63 -8.30 -15.45
CA VAL A 4 4.90 -7.00 -14.80
C VAL A 4 5.20 -7.22 -13.32
N PHE A 5 4.34 -7.95 -12.59
CA PHE A 5 4.59 -8.20 -11.18
C PHE A 5 5.84 -9.03 -10.92
N LYS A 6 6.17 -9.99 -11.79
CA LYS A 6 7.45 -10.71 -11.72
C LYS A 6 8.65 -9.77 -11.77
N SER A 7 8.60 -8.73 -12.61
CA SER A 7 9.67 -7.73 -12.71
C SER A 7 9.73 -6.77 -11.52
N LEU A 8 8.58 -6.44 -10.91
CA LEU A 8 8.48 -5.49 -9.80
C LEU A 8 8.78 -6.14 -8.44
N TRP A 9 8.40 -7.40 -8.27
CA TRP A 9 8.44 -8.07 -6.99
C TRP A 9 9.78 -8.71 -6.69
N TYR A 10 10.64 -8.98 -7.69
CA TYR A 10 11.95 -9.61 -7.49
C TYR A 10 11.86 -10.86 -6.60
N THR A 11 10.99 -11.81 -6.95
CA THR A 11 10.79 -13.01 -6.14
C THR A 11 11.91 -14.03 -6.35
N LYS A 12 12.26 -14.75 -5.28
CA LYS A 12 13.22 -15.87 -5.32
C LYS A 12 12.62 -17.10 -5.97
N GLU A 13 11.33 -17.31 -5.73
CA GLU A 13 10.56 -18.42 -6.30
C GLU A 13 9.42 -17.92 -7.19
N GLU A 14 8.75 -18.84 -7.86
CA GLU A 14 7.62 -18.53 -8.72
C GLU A 14 6.41 -18.03 -7.93
N VAL A 15 5.59 -17.25 -8.61
CA VAL A 15 4.35 -16.68 -8.08
C VAL A 15 3.22 -17.02 -9.02
N ASP A 16 2.25 -17.79 -8.54
CA ASP A 16 1.08 -18.16 -9.33
C ASP A 16 -0.09 -17.22 -9.06
N PHE A 17 -0.90 -17.01 -10.08
CA PHE A 17 -2.09 -16.16 -10.03
C PHE A 17 -3.30 -17.00 -10.46
N PHE A 18 -4.29 -17.10 -9.59
CA PHE A 18 -5.53 -17.83 -9.84
C PHE A 18 -6.69 -16.83 -9.85
N ALA A 19 -7.37 -16.68 -10.99
CA ALA A 19 -8.58 -15.86 -11.06
C ALA A 19 -9.72 -16.56 -10.31
N LEU A 20 -10.41 -15.83 -9.42
CA LEU A 20 -11.59 -16.34 -8.71
C LEU A 20 -12.88 -15.81 -9.35
N LYS A 21 -12.92 -14.49 -9.57
CA LYS A 21 -14.00 -13.76 -10.23
C LYS A 21 -13.45 -12.50 -10.85
N GLU A 22 -14.29 -11.73 -11.54
CA GLU A 22 -13.88 -10.45 -12.11
C GLU A 22 -13.28 -9.54 -11.04
N GLY A 23 -12.06 -9.04 -11.31
CA GLY A 23 -11.32 -8.17 -10.40
C GLY A 23 -10.71 -8.84 -9.15
N VAL A 24 -10.93 -10.15 -8.92
CA VAL A 24 -10.43 -10.86 -7.72
C VAL A 24 -9.62 -12.09 -8.08
N LEU A 25 -8.46 -12.21 -7.45
CA LEU A 25 -7.48 -13.27 -7.70
C LEU A 25 -6.79 -13.70 -6.41
N ILE A 26 -6.34 -14.96 -6.40
CA ILE A 26 -5.42 -15.49 -5.38
C ILE A 26 -4.01 -15.41 -5.95
N VAL A 27 -3.09 -14.84 -5.16
CA VAL A 27 -1.66 -14.88 -5.45
C VAL A 27 -1.00 -15.91 -4.52
N ARG A 28 -0.40 -16.94 -5.11
CA ARG A 28 0.37 -17.94 -4.38
C ARG A 28 1.85 -17.66 -4.55
N PHE A 29 2.55 -17.50 -3.44
CA PHE A 29 4.00 -17.29 -3.41
C PHE A 29 4.69 -18.60 -3.06
N GLY A 30 5.71 -19.01 -3.81
CA GLY A 30 6.57 -20.14 -3.45
C GLY A 30 7.40 -19.87 -2.20
N TYR A 31 7.79 -18.60 -1.99
CA TYR A 31 8.65 -18.20 -0.87
C TYR A 31 7.95 -17.25 0.12
N GLN A 32 7.95 -17.63 1.41
CA GLN A 32 7.21 -16.91 2.45
C GLN A 32 7.73 -15.49 2.69
N GLU A 33 9.04 -15.27 2.63
CA GLU A 33 9.64 -13.95 2.82
C GLU A 33 9.29 -13.00 1.66
N ASP A 34 9.13 -13.52 0.44
CA ASP A 34 8.64 -12.71 -0.68
C ASP A 34 7.21 -12.26 -0.42
N ARG A 35 6.33 -13.19 -0.01
CA ARG A 35 4.96 -12.84 0.41
C ARG A 35 4.98 -11.75 1.47
N ARG A 36 5.78 -11.90 2.53
CA ARG A 36 5.87 -10.91 3.62
C ARG A 36 6.35 -9.56 3.12
N ARG A 37 7.44 -9.52 2.35
CA ARG A 37 8.01 -8.30 1.78
C ARG A 37 7.01 -7.60 0.87
N ILE A 38 6.41 -8.32 -0.07
CA ILE A 38 5.47 -7.78 -1.06
C ILE A 38 4.20 -7.26 -0.37
N LEU A 39 3.71 -7.97 0.65
CA LEU A 39 2.55 -7.49 1.41
C LEU A 39 2.88 -6.25 2.26
N ASN A 40 4.12 -6.09 2.72
CA ASN A 40 4.56 -4.92 3.50
C ASN A 40 4.84 -3.68 2.64
N HIS A 41 5.10 -3.86 1.34
CA HIS A 41 5.37 -2.77 0.39
C HIS A 41 4.15 -2.38 -0.46
N LYS A 42 2.94 -2.69 -0.01
CA LYS A 42 1.70 -2.16 -0.60
C LYS A 42 1.66 -0.62 -0.45
N PRO A 43 0.94 0.10 -1.32
CA PRO A 43 0.09 -0.40 -2.41
C PRO A 43 0.89 -0.75 -3.67
N TRP A 44 0.33 -1.63 -4.50
CA TRP A 44 0.88 -1.93 -5.82
C TRP A 44 0.00 -1.30 -6.90
N LEU A 45 0.60 -0.69 -7.92
CA LEU A 45 -0.12 -0.14 -9.06
C LEU A 45 0.15 -1.01 -10.30
N PHE A 46 -0.91 -1.42 -10.99
CA PHE A 46 -0.81 -2.13 -12.26
C PHE A 46 -1.87 -1.60 -13.22
N ASP A 47 -1.43 -1.19 -14.41
CA ASP A 47 -2.32 -0.65 -15.45
C ASP A 47 -3.23 0.49 -14.96
N ARG A 48 -2.65 1.43 -14.21
CA ARG A 48 -3.35 2.57 -13.55
C ARG A 48 -4.42 2.17 -12.52
N CYS A 49 -4.53 0.88 -12.21
CA CYS A 49 -5.42 0.35 -11.19
C CYS A 49 -4.64 -0.01 -9.92
N LEU A 50 -5.25 0.26 -8.77
CA LEU A 50 -4.73 -0.19 -7.47
C LEU A 50 -4.88 -1.72 -7.38
N PHE A 51 -3.76 -2.40 -7.20
CA PHE A 51 -3.71 -3.82 -6.96
C PHE A 51 -3.68 -4.08 -5.45
N SER A 52 -4.88 -4.19 -4.87
CA SER A 52 -5.05 -4.46 -3.45
C SER A 52 -4.84 -5.94 -3.14
N MET A 53 -4.07 -6.21 -2.09
CA MET A 53 -3.81 -7.57 -1.62
C MET A 53 -4.02 -7.63 -0.12
N LEU A 54 -4.55 -8.73 0.38
CA LEU A 54 -4.65 -9.05 1.80
C LEU A 54 -4.06 -10.44 2.05
N PRO A 55 -3.56 -10.74 3.27
CA PRO A 55 -3.19 -12.10 3.63
C PRO A 55 -4.38 -13.04 3.43
N PHE A 56 -4.16 -14.16 2.75
CA PHE A 56 -5.20 -15.17 2.59
C PHE A 56 -5.41 -15.92 3.90
N GLU A 57 -6.67 -16.04 4.30
CA GLU A 57 -7.14 -16.78 5.47
C GLU A 57 -7.97 -17.99 5.01
N LYS A 58 -7.55 -19.19 5.42
CA LYS A 58 -8.25 -20.43 5.04
C LYS A 58 -9.65 -20.46 5.67
N GLY A 59 -10.66 -20.69 4.85
CA GLY A 59 -12.07 -20.79 5.30
C GLY A 59 -12.79 -19.45 5.43
N LYS A 60 -12.08 -18.33 5.21
CA LYS A 60 -12.71 -17.00 5.14
C LYS A 60 -13.38 -16.81 3.78
N ASP A 61 -14.62 -16.35 3.81
CA ASP A 61 -15.38 -16.09 2.59
C ASP A 61 -14.76 -14.93 1.78
N ILE A 62 -14.79 -15.05 0.45
CA ILE A 62 -14.18 -14.08 -0.46
C ILE A 62 -14.85 -12.70 -0.34
N GLU A 63 -16.17 -12.65 -0.11
CA GLU A 63 -16.91 -11.39 0.00
C GLU A 63 -16.63 -10.68 1.33
N SER A 64 -16.09 -11.39 2.32
CA SER A 64 -15.70 -10.78 3.61
C SER A 64 -14.35 -10.03 3.57
N TYR A 65 -13.62 -10.09 2.45
CA TYR A 65 -12.36 -9.36 2.31
C TYR A 65 -12.60 -7.90 1.92
N GLU A 66 -12.15 -6.98 2.76
CA GLU A 66 -12.24 -5.54 2.50
C GLU A 66 -11.12 -5.04 1.59
N LEU A 67 -11.26 -5.21 0.27
CA LEU A 67 -10.25 -4.80 -0.71
C LEU A 67 -10.43 -3.36 -1.23
N TRP A 68 -11.51 -2.67 -0.85
CA TRP A 68 -11.85 -1.31 -1.32
C TRP A 68 -11.00 -0.18 -0.71
N TRP A 69 -10.16 -0.49 0.28
CA TRP A 69 -9.24 0.48 0.88
C TRP A 69 -7.89 -0.16 1.18
N LEU A 70 -6.83 0.65 1.16
CA LEU A 70 -5.50 0.25 1.59
C LEU A 70 -4.79 1.43 2.24
N PRO A 71 -4.00 1.20 3.30
CA PRO A 71 -3.11 2.22 3.83
C PRO A 71 -1.91 2.39 2.88
N PHE A 72 -1.56 3.64 2.56
CA PHE A 72 -0.38 3.94 1.75
C PHE A 72 0.36 5.20 2.19
N TRP A 73 1.67 5.22 1.94
CA TRP A 73 2.50 6.38 2.23
C TRP A 73 2.33 7.44 1.14
N LEU A 74 1.88 8.62 1.54
CA LEU A 74 1.85 9.83 0.72
C LEU A 74 3.00 10.73 1.10
N ARG A 75 3.82 11.13 0.13
CA ARG A 75 4.86 12.15 0.32
C ARG A 75 4.39 13.50 -0.20
N ILE A 76 4.34 14.49 0.68
CA ILE A 76 4.00 15.86 0.31
C ILE A 76 5.27 16.65 0.04
N TYR A 77 5.30 17.33 -1.10
CA TYR A 77 6.43 18.15 -1.56
C TYR A 77 6.09 19.64 -1.47
N ASN A 78 7.12 20.48 -1.48
CA ASN A 78 7.00 21.94 -1.53
C ASN A 78 6.19 22.56 -0.38
N ILE A 79 6.20 21.95 0.81
CA ILE A 79 5.66 22.57 2.02
C ILE A 79 6.62 23.71 2.43
N PRO A 80 6.14 24.96 2.57
CA PRO A 80 6.96 26.04 3.11
C PRO A 80 7.54 25.67 4.47
N LEU A 81 8.82 25.98 4.72
CA LEU A 81 9.51 25.65 5.97
C LEU A 81 8.73 26.06 7.23
N LYS A 82 8.01 27.19 7.19
CA LYS A 82 7.17 27.69 8.30
C LYS A 82 5.95 26.81 8.62
N LEU A 83 5.51 25.99 7.67
CA LEU A 83 4.38 25.07 7.77
C LEU A 83 4.84 23.61 7.92
N MET A 84 6.16 23.37 7.96
CA MET A 84 6.71 22.06 8.28
C MET A 84 6.70 21.88 9.80
N ASP A 85 5.50 21.76 10.36
CA ASP A 85 5.26 21.41 11.76
C ASP A 85 4.30 20.21 11.86
N ARG A 86 4.24 19.60 13.04
CA ARG A 86 3.44 18.40 13.27
C ARG A 86 1.93 18.67 13.17
N GLN A 87 1.45 19.86 13.55
CA GLN A 87 0.03 20.18 13.49
C GLN A 87 -0.44 20.27 12.03
N THR A 88 0.31 20.99 11.19
CA THR A 88 0.03 21.06 9.75
C THR A 88 0.00 19.67 9.12
N ALA A 89 0.92 18.78 9.52
CA ALA A 89 0.94 17.40 9.06
C ALA A 89 -0.32 16.61 9.43
N LEU A 90 -0.79 16.76 10.67
CA LEU A 90 -2.02 16.14 11.16
C LEU A 90 -3.23 16.67 10.40
N ASP A 91 -3.33 17.99 10.25
CA ASP A 91 -4.47 18.65 9.61
C ASP A 91 -4.58 18.25 8.13
N VAL A 92 -3.46 18.26 7.40
CA VAL A 92 -3.42 17.84 6.00
C VAL A 92 -3.73 16.34 5.87
N GLY A 93 -3.14 15.50 6.71
CA GLY A 93 -3.40 14.06 6.70
C GLY A 93 -4.86 13.72 6.95
N ASN A 94 -5.45 14.30 7.99
CA ASN A 94 -6.87 14.12 8.34
C ASN A 94 -7.83 14.69 7.29
N THR A 95 -7.40 15.69 6.52
CA THR A 95 -8.19 16.22 5.41
C THR A 95 -8.24 15.24 4.23
N MET A 96 -7.15 14.52 3.98
CA MET A 96 -7.06 13.56 2.86
C MET A 96 -7.72 12.21 3.18
N GLY A 97 -7.79 11.84 4.45
CA GLY A 97 -8.32 10.56 4.90
C GLY A 97 -8.05 10.34 6.39
N GLU A 98 -8.22 9.11 6.89
CA GLU A 98 -7.80 8.79 8.26
C GLU A 98 -6.26 8.67 8.29
N LEU A 99 -5.63 9.46 9.15
CA LEU A 99 -4.17 9.47 9.28
C LEU A 99 -3.71 8.39 10.26
N LEU A 100 -2.99 7.39 9.76
CA LEU A 100 -2.54 6.27 10.58
C LEU A 100 -1.14 6.48 11.19
N ALA A 101 -0.26 7.20 10.49
CA ALA A 101 1.11 7.44 10.93
C ALA A 101 1.76 8.64 10.23
N ILE A 102 2.67 9.33 10.93
CA ILE A 102 3.54 10.36 10.38
C ILE A 102 4.99 9.88 10.52
N ASN A 103 5.74 9.88 9.43
CA ASN A 103 7.19 9.71 9.47
C ASN A 103 7.87 11.09 9.49
N TRP A 104 8.34 11.51 10.66
CA TRP A 104 8.97 12.80 10.87
C TRP A 104 10.50 12.66 10.92
N LYS A 105 11.23 13.34 10.03
CA LYS A 105 12.69 13.39 10.04
C LYS A 105 13.18 14.82 10.29
N ASP A 106 13.61 15.08 11.52
CA ASP A 106 13.98 16.42 12.01
C ASP A 106 15.14 17.11 11.30
N ARG A 107 15.97 16.41 10.52
CA ARG A 107 17.34 16.91 10.27
C ARG A 107 17.66 17.56 8.94
N ASN A 108 16.93 17.39 7.83
CA ASN A 108 17.35 17.96 6.54
C ASN A 108 16.20 18.06 5.50
N GLY A 109 15.20 18.91 5.74
CA GLY A 109 14.12 19.16 4.75
C GLY A 109 13.31 17.92 4.38
N GLY A 110 13.10 17.03 5.35
CA GLY A 110 12.56 15.69 5.16
C GLY A 110 11.08 15.72 4.80
N GLY A 111 10.76 15.27 3.58
CA GLY A 111 9.40 15.12 3.11
C GLY A 111 8.54 14.35 4.10
N LEU A 112 7.30 14.79 4.24
CA LEU A 112 6.37 14.23 5.20
C LEU A 112 5.71 13.02 4.56
N ASN A 113 5.95 11.83 5.11
CA ASN A 113 5.20 10.64 4.71
C ASN A 113 4.00 10.51 5.64
N LEU A 114 2.81 10.66 5.08
CA LEU A 114 1.53 10.41 5.74
C LEU A 114 1.07 9.01 5.36
N LEU A 115 0.75 8.16 6.32
CA LEU A 115 0.00 6.95 6.03
C LEU A 115 -1.47 7.35 5.91
N GLY A 116 -1.91 7.61 4.68
CA GLY A 116 -3.30 7.92 4.38
C GLY A 116 -4.13 6.65 4.36
N SER A 117 -5.33 6.71 4.93
CA SER A 117 -6.34 5.67 4.81
C SER A 117 -7.65 6.27 4.31
N LYS A 118 -8.40 5.45 3.57
CA LYS A 118 -9.72 5.72 2.97
C LYS A 118 -9.86 7.13 2.38
N LEU A 119 -9.51 7.26 1.09
CA LEU A 119 -9.95 8.42 0.30
C LEU A 119 -11.48 8.46 0.36
N LYS A 120 -12.04 9.56 0.87
CA LYS A 120 -13.48 9.83 0.86
C LYS A 120 -13.99 10.01 -0.55
#